data_AF-A0A6N7AFQ6-F1
#
_entry.id   AF-A0A6N7AFQ6-F1
#
_cell.length_a   1.000
_cell.length_b   1.000
_cell.length_c   1.000
_cell.angle_alpha   90.00
_cell.angle_beta   90.00
_cell.angle_gamma   90.00
#
_symmetry.space_group_name_H-M   'P 1'
#
loop_
_entity.id
_entity.type
_entity.pdbx_description
1 polymer ?
#
loop_
_entity_poly.entity_id
_entity_poly.type
_entity_poly.pdbx_seq_one_letter_code
_entity_poly.pdbx_strand_id
1 'polypeptide(L)'
;MTGKIDRMKTVEDRLASDLAILADTLSGTARASFLFIGSLVVLLLAATLTSVILIVRGIVHPLALMTTAMQHLANKDFTVLIEGAGRGDEIGSMATTVQVFKDNMIRNEQMAEAQRREQEAKARRQAFVEERARVFNASVSDVLQGVTAASNELHATAQSMSATSEETSRQASAAASAAGGASANVQTVASAAEELSASIGEISGQVSQSSQIANAAVDEARRTNTMVQSLAEAANRIGEVVKLINSIAAQTNLLALNATIEAARAGDAGKGFAVVAGEVKSLANQTARATEEISTQIGAVQTATDAAVKAIQNIGGTIGQIDTITTAIAAAVEEQSAATKEIARNVERAAVGTEEVSSNVEGLSQAAGETGSAAHQVLEASGELLRQSVTLKNEVQHFLHDIQNAA
;
A
#
# COMPACT_ATOMS: atom_id res chain seq x y z
N MET A 1 55.13 -77.95 -175.87
CA MET A 1 55.67 -76.84 -175.05
C MET A 1 54.56 -76.13 -174.25
N THR A 2 53.58 -76.86 -173.70
CA THR A 2 52.39 -76.30 -173.01
C THR A 2 52.14 -76.91 -171.63
N GLY A 3 53.07 -77.74 -171.13
CA GLY A 3 52.99 -78.45 -169.85
C GLY A 3 53.50 -77.70 -168.60
N LYS A 4 53.61 -76.36 -168.61
CA LYS A 4 54.11 -75.61 -167.44
C LYS A 4 53.25 -74.40 -167.03
N ILE A 5 52.51 -73.81 -167.97
CA ILE A 5 51.70 -72.61 -167.71
C ILE A 5 50.34 -72.97 -167.08
N ASP A 6 49.70 -74.05 -167.52
CA ASP A 6 48.38 -74.42 -167.02
C ASP A 6 48.40 -74.88 -165.55
N ARG A 7 49.48 -75.54 -165.12
CA ARG A 7 49.69 -75.93 -163.72
C ARG A 7 50.00 -74.74 -162.78
N MET A 8 50.50 -73.62 -163.28
CA MET A 8 50.69 -72.42 -162.44
C MET A 8 49.37 -71.69 -162.19
N LYS A 9 48.47 -71.65 -163.18
CA LYS A 9 47.17 -70.99 -163.04
C LYS A 9 46.26 -71.71 -162.04
N THR A 10 46.29 -73.04 -162.02
CA THR A 10 45.52 -73.82 -161.03
C THR A 10 46.03 -73.66 -159.59
N VAL A 11 47.32 -73.32 -159.41
CA VAL A 11 47.89 -73.05 -158.08
C VAL A 11 47.51 -71.64 -157.61
N GLU A 12 47.48 -70.67 -158.52
CA GLU A 12 47.05 -69.29 -158.23
C GLU A 12 45.57 -69.22 -157.80
N ASP A 13 44.67 -69.91 -158.51
CA ASP A 13 43.24 -69.95 -158.16
C ASP A 13 42.98 -70.64 -156.80
N ARG A 14 43.77 -71.67 -156.45
CA ARG A 14 43.68 -72.29 -155.11
C ARG A 14 44.21 -71.37 -154.01
N LEU A 15 45.30 -70.64 -154.27
CA LEU A 15 45.86 -69.71 -153.28
C LEU A 15 44.91 -68.54 -153.01
N ALA A 16 44.27 -68.00 -154.06
CA ALA A 16 43.28 -66.93 -153.92
C ALA A 16 42.03 -67.39 -153.14
N SER A 17 41.56 -68.63 -153.38
CA SER A 17 40.45 -69.22 -152.64
C SER A 17 40.78 -69.44 -151.16
N ASP A 18 41.97 -69.96 -150.84
CA ASP A 18 42.37 -70.19 -149.45
C ASP A 18 42.58 -68.87 -148.67
N LEU A 19 43.07 -67.82 -149.34
CA LEU A 19 43.21 -66.48 -148.75
C LEU A 19 41.85 -65.82 -148.44
N ALA A 20 40.84 -66.02 -149.30
CA ALA A 20 39.49 -65.49 -149.07
C ALA A 20 38.80 -66.17 -147.86
N ILE A 21 38.97 -67.49 -147.71
CA ILE A 21 38.39 -68.25 -146.58
C ILE A 21 39.08 -67.88 -145.25
N LEU A 22 40.39 -67.60 -145.26
CA LEU A 22 41.12 -67.16 -144.07
C LEU A 22 40.68 -65.75 -143.60
N ALA A 23 40.41 -64.84 -144.54
CA ALA A 23 39.94 -63.48 -144.21
C ALA A 23 38.53 -63.48 -143.59
N ASP A 24 37.63 -64.33 -144.09
CA ASP A 24 36.25 -64.41 -143.58
C ASP A 24 36.20 -65.03 -142.17
N THR A 25 37.01 -66.07 -141.91
CA THR A 25 37.13 -66.71 -140.59
C THR A 25 37.76 -65.80 -139.52
N LEU A 26 38.69 -64.90 -139.89
CA LEU A 26 39.23 -63.89 -138.98
C LEU A 26 38.21 -62.79 -138.63
N SER A 27 37.35 -62.39 -139.57
CA SER A 27 36.36 -61.33 -139.32
C SER A 27 35.21 -61.77 -138.39
N GLY A 28 34.81 -63.05 -138.46
CA GLY A 28 33.77 -63.63 -137.61
C GLY A 28 34.17 -63.77 -136.13
N THR A 29 35.44 -64.14 -135.87
CA THR A 29 35.95 -64.32 -134.50
C THR A 29 36.16 -62.99 -133.75
N ALA A 30 36.50 -61.91 -134.47
CA ALA A 30 36.65 -60.57 -133.89
C ALA A 30 35.31 -59.98 -133.40
N ARG A 31 34.20 -60.17 -134.14
CA ARG A 31 32.87 -59.68 -133.72
C ARG A 31 32.31 -60.39 -132.48
N ALA A 32 32.51 -61.69 -132.37
CA ALA A 32 32.05 -62.46 -131.20
C ALA A 32 32.76 -62.04 -129.90
N SER A 33 34.05 -61.71 -129.99
CA SER A 33 34.87 -61.31 -128.83
C SER A 33 34.46 -59.94 -128.26
N PHE A 34 34.01 -59.00 -129.10
CA PHE A 34 33.60 -57.66 -128.67
C PHE A 34 32.27 -57.65 -127.91
N LEU A 35 31.31 -58.49 -128.32
CA LEU A 35 30.01 -58.62 -127.63
C LEU A 35 30.14 -59.27 -126.24
N PHE A 36 31.07 -60.22 -126.08
CA PHE A 36 31.28 -60.89 -124.79
C PHE A 36 31.86 -59.95 -123.73
N ILE A 37 32.87 -59.14 -124.10
CA ILE A 37 33.49 -58.16 -123.20
C ILE A 37 32.49 -57.06 -122.80
N GLY A 38 31.65 -56.59 -123.73
CA GLY A 38 30.60 -55.61 -123.44
C GLY A 38 29.60 -56.10 -122.38
N SER A 39 29.21 -57.38 -122.44
CA SER A 39 28.26 -57.95 -121.48
C SER A 39 28.82 -58.06 -120.05
N LEU A 40 30.13 -58.33 -119.91
CA LEU A 40 30.80 -58.47 -118.61
C LEU A 40 30.86 -57.13 -117.85
N VAL A 41 31.09 -56.02 -118.56
CA VAL A 41 31.16 -54.67 -117.96
C VAL A 41 29.81 -54.24 -117.40
N VAL A 42 28.71 -54.53 -118.12
CA VAL A 42 27.35 -54.20 -117.67
C VAL A 42 26.99 -55.01 -116.41
N LEU A 43 27.39 -56.28 -116.34
CA LEU A 43 27.16 -57.14 -115.18
C LEU A 43 27.91 -56.67 -113.93
N LEU A 44 29.15 -56.22 -114.09
CA LEU A 44 29.94 -55.63 -113.00
C LEU A 44 29.35 -54.33 -112.47
N LEU A 45 28.88 -53.45 -113.36
CA LEU A 45 28.20 -52.20 -112.97
C LEU A 45 26.87 -52.46 -112.27
N ALA A 46 26.11 -53.47 -112.71
CA ALA A 46 24.88 -53.87 -112.02
C ALA A 46 25.17 -54.44 -110.62
N ALA A 47 26.23 -55.25 -110.46
CA ALA A 47 26.62 -55.81 -109.17
C ALA A 47 27.06 -54.74 -108.15
N THR A 48 27.84 -53.73 -108.58
CA THR A 48 28.25 -52.63 -107.72
C THR A 48 27.09 -51.69 -107.35
N LEU A 49 26.18 -51.42 -108.27
CA LEU A 49 24.99 -50.62 -107.97
C LEU A 49 24.09 -51.33 -106.95
N THR A 50 23.94 -52.65 -107.10
CA THR A 50 23.11 -53.46 -106.19
C THR A 50 23.73 -53.54 -104.79
N SER A 51 25.05 -53.69 -104.67
CA SER A 51 25.72 -53.73 -103.36
C SER A 51 25.63 -52.39 -102.62
N VAL A 52 25.77 -51.26 -103.32
CA VAL A 52 25.59 -49.93 -102.74
C VAL A 52 24.16 -49.73 -102.22
N ILE A 53 23.14 -50.14 -102.99
CA ILE A 53 21.75 -50.03 -102.56
C ILE A 53 21.48 -50.88 -101.31
N LEU A 54 22.03 -52.11 -101.24
CA LEU A 54 21.91 -52.99 -100.09
C LEU A 54 22.60 -52.43 -98.84
N ILE A 55 23.79 -51.83 -98.97
CA ILE A 55 24.51 -51.22 -97.83
C ILE A 55 23.79 -49.94 -97.34
N VAL A 56 23.33 -49.09 -98.27
CA VAL A 56 22.63 -47.85 -97.90
C VAL A 56 21.31 -48.14 -97.21
N ARG A 57 20.51 -49.07 -97.74
CA ARG A 57 19.23 -49.47 -97.12
C ARG A 57 19.40 -50.37 -95.90
N GLY A 58 20.45 -51.19 -95.86
CA GLY A 58 20.68 -52.15 -94.79
C GLY A 58 21.38 -51.57 -93.56
N ILE A 59 22.28 -50.60 -93.74
CA ILE A 59 23.18 -50.11 -92.68
C ILE A 59 23.12 -48.58 -92.53
N VAL A 60 23.33 -47.82 -93.61
CA VAL A 60 23.50 -46.36 -93.52
C VAL A 60 22.21 -45.66 -93.07
N HIS A 61 21.07 -46.00 -93.66
CA HIS A 61 19.79 -45.38 -93.32
C HIS A 61 19.33 -45.71 -91.88
N PRO A 62 19.35 -46.98 -91.42
CA PRO A 62 19.05 -47.29 -90.01
C PRO A 62 20.00 -46.63 -89.00
N LEU A 63 21.30 -46.52 -89.28
CA LEU A 63 22.24 -45.83 -88.39
C LEU A 63 21.94 -44.33 -88.29
N ALA A 64 21.58 -43.69 -89.41
CA ALA A 64 21.15 -42.29 -89.41
C ALA A 64 19.89 -42.09 -88.55
N LEU A 65 18.89 -42.97 -88.67
CA LEU A 65 17.68 -42.94 -87.83
C LEU A 65 18.00 -43.13 -86.34
N MET A 66 18.92 -44.04 -85.99
CA MET A 66 19.38 -44.23 -84.62
C MET A 66 20.10 -42.99 -84.07
N THR A 67 20.91 -42.32 -84.89
CA THR A 67 21.61 -41.08 -84.51
C THR A 67 20.61 -39.96 -84.27
N THR A 68 19.62 -39.79 -85.15
CA THR A 68 18.54 -38.81 -84.97
C THR A 68 17.73 -39.11 -83.71
N ALA A 69 17.35 -40.37 -83.48
CA ALA A 69 16.62 -40.79 -82.28
C ALA A 69 17.42 -40.49 -80.99
N MET A 70 18.73 -40.75 -80.97
CA MET A 70 19.59 -40.39 -79.85
C MET A 70 19.70 -38.87 -79.65
N GLN A 71 19.69 -38.09 -80.72
CA GLN A 71 19.67 -36.62 -80.65
C GLN A 71 18.36 -36.11 -80.01
N HIS A 72 17.21 -36.70 -80.37
CA HIS A 72 15.92 -36.38 -79.74
C HIS A 72 15.91 -36.75 -78.25
N LEU A 73 16.37 -37.95 -77.89
CA LEU A 73 16.48 -38.37 -76.50
C LEU A 73 17.42 -37.46 -75.68
N ALA A 74 18.55 -37.03 -76.26
CA ALA A 74 19.48 -36.09 -75.63
C ALA A 74 18.84 -34.71 -75.39
N ASN A 75 17.92 -34.28 -76.26
CA ASN A 75 17.14 -33.06 -76.11
C ASN A 75 15.91 -33.23 -75.19
N LYS A 76 15.79 -34.37 -74.48
CA LYS A 76 14.64 -34.76 -73.64
C LYS A 76 13.31 -34.89 -74.41
N ASP A 77 13.36 -35.10 -75.72
CA ASP A 77 12.18 -35.44 -76.51
C ASP A 77 11.97 -36.95 -76.52
N PHE A 78 11.12 -37.41 -75.60
CA PHE A 78 10.79 -38.83 -75.45
C PHE A 78 9.64 -39.28 -76.37
N THR A 79 9.12 -38.41 -77.23
CA THR A 79 8.02 -38.75 -78.15
C THR A 79 8.50 -39.51 -79.39
N VAL A 80 9.81 -39.44 -79.68
CA VAL A 80 10.44 -40.11 -80.83
C VAL A 80 10.25 -41.63 -80.78
N LEU A 81 9.88 -42.24 -81.91
CA LEU A 81 9.73 -43.69 -82.07
C LEU A 81 11.09 -44.30 -82.44
N ILE A 82 11.51 -45.33 -81.70
CA ILE A 82 12.74 -46.06 -82.01
C ILE A 82 12.42 -47.14 -83.06
N GLU A 83 12.62 -46.80 -84.33
CA GLU A 83 12.38 -47.71 -85.44
C GLU A 83 13.46 -48.81 -85.51
N GLY A 84 13.05 -50.05 -85.83
CA GLY A 84 13.98 -51.17 -86.02
C GLY A 84 14.16 -52.13 -84.83
N ALA A 85 13.48 -51.92 -83.70
CA ALA A 85 13.52 -52.76 -82.49
C ALA A 85 12.93 -54.19 -82.62
N GLY A 86 12.80 -54.71 -83.85
CA GLY A 86 12.33 -56.07 -84.15
C GLY A 86 13.12 -56.74 -85.29
N ARG A 87 14.26 -56.16 -85.68
CA ARG A 87 15.16 -56.72 -86.69
C ARG A 87 16.04 -57.81 -86.06
N GLY A 88 16.38 -58.84 -86.83
CA GLY A 88 17.23 -59.96 -86.38
C GLY A 88 18.74 -59.73 -86.57
N ASP A 89 19.16 -58.49 -86.79
CA ASP A 89 20.55 -58.09 -87.06
C ASP A 89 21.13 -57.22 -85.92
N GLU A 90 22.40 -56.86 -86.02
CA GLU A 90 23.13 -56.06 -85.03
C GLU A 90 22.50 -54.67 -84.83
N ILE A 91 21.89 -54.13 -85.88
CA ILE A 91 21.16 -52.85 -85.84
C ILE A 91 19.89 -52.98 -85.00
N GLY A 92 19.16 -54.09 -85.10
CA GLY A 92 18.01 -54.38 -84.24
C GLY A 92 18.36 -54.46 -82.75
N SER A 93 19.53 -55.02 -82.42
CA SER A 93 20.05 -55.05 -81.05
C SER A 93 20.37 -53.65 -80.52
N MET A 94 20.96 -52.78 -81.34
CA MET A 94 21.19 -51.37 -81.01
C MET A 94 19.87 -50.61 -80.81
N ALA A 95 18.88 -50.81 -81.69
CA ALA A 95 17.54 -50.22 -81.57
C ALA A 95 16.84 -50.63 -80.26
N THR A 96 16.92 -51.91 -79.90
CA THR A 96 16.41 -52.41 -78.62
C THR A 96 17.11 -51.75 -77.42
N THR A 97 18.43 -51.57 -77.50
CA THR A 97 19.22 -50.91 -76.45
C THR A 97 18.82 -49.44 -76.28
N VAL A 98 18.60 -48.72 -77.38
CA VAL A 98 18.15 -47.31 -77.35
C VAL A 98 16.71 -47.19 -76.85
N GLN A 99 15.83 -48.16 -77.14
CA GLN A 99 14.50 -48.24 -76.55
C GLN A 99 14.56 -48.39 -75.02
N VAL A 100 15.43 -49.27 -74.50
CA VAL A 100 15.68 -49.39 -73.05
C VAL A 100 16.22 -48.08 -72.48
N PHE A 101 17.08 -47.36 -73.21
CA PHE A 101 17.60 -46.06 -72.79
C PHE A 101 16.48 -45.01 -72.69
N LYS A 102 15.59 -44.94 -73.68
CA LYS A 102 14.39 -44.11 -73.67
C LYS A 102 13.49 -44.41 -72.47
N ASP A 103 13.20 -45.69 -72.22
CA ASP A 103 12.31 -46.10 -71.11
C ASP A 103 12.92 -45.77 -69.74
N ASN A 104 14.24 -45.90 -69.59
CA ASN A 104 14.96 -45.47 -68.39
C ASN A 104 14.93 -43.93 -68.21
N MET A 105 15.05 -43.15 -69.29
CA MET A 105 14.94 -41.69 -69.21
C MET A 105 13.53 -41.23 -68.81
N ILE A 106 12.48 -41.88 -69.33
CA ILE A 106 11.08 -41.61 -68.94
C ILE A 106 10.86 -41.94 -67.46
N ARG A 107 11.33 -43.10 -66.98
CA ARG A 107 11.26 -43.47 -65.56
C ARG A 107 12.01 -42.49 -64.67
N ASN A 108 13.20 -42.04 -65.07
CA ASN A 108 13.97 -41.06 -64.31
C ASN A 108 13.27 -39.70 -64.23
N GLU A 109 12.65 -39.23 -65.32
CA GLU A 109 11.89 -37.97 -65.30
C GLU A 109 10.62 -38.08 -64.42
N GLN A 110 9.91 -39.22 -64.47
CA GLN A 110 8.77 -39.49 -63.59
C GLN A 110 9.17 -39.57 -62.10
N MET A 111 10.28 -40.25 -61.80
CA MET A 111 10.83 -40.30 -60.44
C MET A 111 11.27 -38.91 -59.96
N ALA A 112 11.92 -38.13 -60.82
CA ALA A 112 12.33 -36.76 -60.50
C ALA A 112 11.12 -35.85 -60.23
N GLU A 113 10.04 -35.99 -61.00
CA GLU A 113 8.82 -35.20 -60.79
C GLU A 113 8.04 -35.63 -59.53
N ALA A 114 8.01 -36.93 -59.22
CA ALA A 114 7.45 -37.44 -57.97
C ALA A 114 8.26 -36.97 -56.75
N GLN A 115 9.59 -37.02 -56.81
CA GLN A 115 10.47 -36.47 -55.78
C GLN A 115 10.29 -34.97 -55.61
N ARG A 116 10.15 -34.21 -56.71
CA ARG A 116 9.90 -32.77 -56.64
C ARG A 116 8.57 -32.46 -55.95
N ARG A 117 7.49 -33.19 -56.27
CA ARG A 117 6.20 -33.04 -55.58
C ARG A 117 6.28 -33.43 -54.10
N GLU A 118 7.00 -34.49 -53.76
CA GLU A 118 7.21 -34.88 -52.36
C GLU A 118 8.01 -33.83 -51.57
N GLN A 119 9.09 -33.29 -52.17
CA GLN A 119 9.86 -32.21 -51.57
C GLN A 119 9.03 -30.93 -51.42
N GLU A 120 8.25 -30.54 -52.42
CA GLU A 120 7.35 -29.39 -52.32
C GLU A 120 6.27 -29.58 -51.24
N ALA A 121 5.72 -30.79 -51.12
CA ALA A 121 4.74 -31.11 -50.09
C ALA A 121 5.36 -31.09 -48.68
N LYS A 122 6.57 -31.62 -48.52
CA LYS A 122 7.36 -31.54 -47.27
C LYS A 122 7.67 -30.09 -46.93
N ALA A 123 8.17 -29.30 -47.88
CA ALA A 123 8.49 -27.88 -47.69
C ALA A 123 7.25 -27.07 -47.29
N ARG A 124 6.09 -27.29 -47.93
CA ARG A 124 4.83 -26.62 -47.55
C ARG A 124 4.39 -27.01 -46.13
N ARG A 125 4.55 -28.27 -45.75
CA ARG A 125 4.18 -28.74 -44.41
C ARG A 125 5.12 -28.18 -43.34
N GLN A 126 6.41 -28.13 -43.61
CA GLN A 126 7.42 -27.53 -42.74
C GLN A 126 7.16 -26.04 -42.54
N ALA A 127 6.92 -25.29 -43.62
CA ALA A 127 6.55 -23.87 -43.55
C ALA A 127 5.25 -23.62 -42.77
N PHE A 128 4.25 -24.49 -42.91
CA PHE A 128 3.01 -24.40 -42.12
C PHE A 128 3.27 -24.64 -40.63
N VAL A 129 4.07 -25.65 -40.27
CA VAL A 129 4.42 -25.95 -38.88
C VAL A 129 5.23 -24.81 -38.27
N GLU A 130 6.23 -24.27 -38.97
CA GLU A 130 7.02 -23.11 -38.52
C GLU A 130 6.15 -21.88 -38.27
N GLU A 131 5.24 -21.55 -39.18
CA GLU A 131 4.37 -20.39 -39.01
C GLU A 131 3.41 -20.57 -37.82
N ARG A 132 2.83 -21.76 -37.66
CA ARG A 132 1.97 -22.06 -36.51
C ARG A 132 2.75 -22.05 -35.20
N ALA A 133 3.97 -22.58 -35.19
CA ALA A 133 4.88 -22.55 -34.04
C ALA A 133 5.25 -21.10 -33.66
N ARG A 134 5.54 -20.25 -34.65
CA ARG A 134 5.84 -18.82 -34.44
C ARG A 134 4.66 -18.06 -33.84
N VAL A 135 3.46 -18.24 -34.37
CA VAL A 135 2.24 -17.60 -33.84
C VAL A 135 1.91 -18.11 -32.44
N PHE A 136 2.05 -19.41 -32.18
CA PHE A 136 1.86 -19.99 -30.87
C PHE A 136 2.87 -19.43 -29.85
N ASN A 137 4.16 -19.37 -30.20
CA ASN A 137 5.20 -18.78 -29.35
C ASN A 137 4.90 -17.32 -28.98
N ALA A 138 4.50 -16.51 -29.97
CA ALA A 138 4.16 -15.12 -29.76
C ALA A 138 2.98 -14.97 -28.79
N SER A 139 1.90 -15.74 -29.00
CA SER A 139 0.71 -15.69 -28.13
C SER A 139 1.00 -16.15 -26.71
N VAL A 140 1.78 -17.23 -26.53
CA VAL A 140 2.13 -17.73 -25.20
C VAL A 140 3.08 -16.77 -24.49
N SER A 141 4.05 -16.21 -25.21
CA SER A 141 4.96 -15.20 -24.66
C SER A 141 4.21 -13.95 -24.17
N ASP A 142 3.20 -13.48 -24.91
CA ASP A 142 2.39 -12.32 -24.53
C ASP A 142 1.59 -12.58 -23.23
N VAL A 143 0.91 -13.73 -23.16
CA VAL A 143 0.18 -14.16 -21.95
C VAL A 143 1.12 -14.30 -20.75
N LEU A 144 2.27 -14.95 -20.91
CA LEU A 144 3.26 -15.12 -19.84
C LEU A 144 3.83 -13.78 -19.37
N GLN A 145 4.01 -12.83 -20.28
CA GLN A 145 4.46 -11.48 -19.95
C GLN A 145 3.39 -10.73 -19.14
N GLY A 146 2.12 -10.87 -19.50
CA GLY A 146 0.99 -10.36 -18.73
C GLY A 146 0.89 -10.96 -17.32
N VAL A 147 1.00 -12.28 -17.18
CA VAL A 147 0.98 -12.96 -15.87
C VAL A 147 2.18 -12.53 -15.01
N THR A 148 3.37 -12.41 -15.61
CA THR A 148 4.58 -11.93 -14.92
C THR A 148 4.39 -10.49 -14.42
N ALA A 149 3.84 -9.60 -15.24
CA ALA A 149 3.57 -8.23 -14.86
C ALA A 149 2.56 -8.14 -13.70
N ALA A 150 1.42 -8.84 -13.81
CA ALA A 150 0.41 -8.88 -12.75
C ALA A 150 0.94 -9.48 -11.44
N SER A 151 1.77 -10.52 -11.53
CA SER A 151 2.38 -11.14 -10.34
C SER A 151 3.38 -10.21 -9.66
N ASN A 152 4.19 -9.46 -10.43
CA ASN A 152 5.08 -8.44 -9.86
C ASN A 152 4.30 -7.30 -9.18
N GLU A 153 3.17 -6.88 -9.76
CA GLU A 153 2.29 -5.86 -9.16
C GLU A 153 1.65 -6.34 -7.86
N LEU A 154 1.17 -7.59 -7.83
CA LEU A 154 0.67 -8.23 -6.60
C LEU A 154 1.78 -8.33 -5.54
N HIS A 155 3.00 -8.68 -5.94
CA HIS A 155 4.14 -8.76 -5.03
C HIS A 155 4.46 -7.40 -4.39
N ALA A 156 4.53 -6.33 -5.19
CA ALA A 156 4.76 -4.98 -4.70
C ALA A 156 3.62 -4.50 -3.78
N THR A 157 2.38 -4.79 -4.14
CA THR A 157 1.19 -4.45 -3.34
C THR A 157 1.21 -5.17 -1.99
N ALA A 158 1.52 -6.47 -1.99
CA ALA A 158 1.65 -7.27 -0.77
C ALA A 158 2.77 -6.76 0.14
N GLN A 159 3.93 -6.39 -0.41
CA GLN A 159 5.01 -5.77 0.37
C GLN A 159 4.56 -4.46 1.02
N SER A 160 3.87 -3.59 0.26
CA SER A 160 3.34 -2.34 0.79
C SER A 160 2.31 -2.60 1.90
N MET A 161 1.39 -3.55 1.71
CA MET A 161 0.39 -3.91 2.72
C MET A 161 1.04 -4.45 4.00
N SER A 162 2.09 -5.27 3.88
CA SER A 162 2.85 -5.78 5.04
C SER A 162 3.49 -4.62 5.81
N ALA A 163 4.16 -3.70 5.10
CA ALA A 163 4.80 -2.54 5.72
C ALA A 163 3.78 -1.62 6.42
N THR A 164 2.63 -1.35 5.78
CA THR A 164 1.55 -0.57 6.39
C THR A 164 0.94 -1.27 7.61
N SER A 165 0.80 -2.59 7.58
CA SER A 165 0.28 -3.38 8.70
C SER A 165 1.23 -3.34 9.90
N GLU A 166 2.54 -3.50 9.66
CA GLU A 166 3.56 -3.37 10.71
C GLU A 166 3.56 -1.96 11.34
N GLU A 167 3.48 -0.91 10.52
CA GLU A 167 3.39 0.46 11.01
C GLU A 167 2.11 0.71 11.83
N THR A 168 0.97 0.21 11.34
CA THR A 168 -0.32 0.29 12.06
C THR A 168 -0.24 -0.43 13.41
N SER A 169 0.42 -1.59 13.47
CA SER A 169 0.63 -2.34 14.71
C SER A 169 1.51 -1.57 15.70
N ARG A 170 2.61 -0.94 15.23
CA ARG A 170 3.44 -0.05 16.06
C ARG A 170 2.64 1.12 16.62
N GLN A 171 1.83 1.77 15.79
CA GLN A 171 0.99 2.90 16.19
C GLN A 171 -0.09 2.47 17.19
N ALA A 172 -0.71 1.31 16.98
CA ALA A 172 -1.65 0.72 17.94
C ALA A 172 -0.97 0.47 19.29
N SER A 173 0.23 -0.12 19.33
CA SER A 173 0.97 -0.33 20.57
C SER A 173 1.30 0.98 21.31
N ALA A 174 1.66 2.04 20.58
CA ALA A 174 1.91 3.35 21.16
C ALA A 174 0.62 3.98 21.73
N ALA A 175 -0.49 3.87 20.98
CA ALA A 175 -1.80 4.34 21.42
C ALA A 175 -2.30 3.58 22.66
N ALA A 176 -2.10 2.27 22.74
CA ALA A 176 -2.44 1.45 23.91
C ALA A 176 -1.66 1.91 25.15
N SER A 177 -0.36 2.17 24.99
CA SER A 177 0.48 2.68 26.09
C SER A 177 0.02 4.06 26.56
N ALA A 178 -0.34 4.95 25.63
CA ALA A 178 -0.87 6.26 25.96
C ALA A 178 -2.24 6.19 26.65
N ALA A 179 -3.14 5.30 26.20
CA ALA A 179 -4.43 5.06 26.83
C ALA A 179 -4.27 4.49 28.25
N GLY A 180 -3.33 3.56 28.47
CA GLY A 180 -2.99 3.06 29.80
C GLY A 180 -2.46 4.16 30.73
N GLY A 181 -1.60 5.05 30.23
CA GLY A 181 -1.13 6.22 30.98
C GLY A 181 -2.27 7.21 31.30
N ALA A 182 -3.19 7.44 30.35
CA ALA A 182 -4.36 8.27 30.57
C ALA A 182 -5.30 7.69 31.63
N SER A 183 -5.55 6.37 31.60
CA SER A 183 -6.36 5.68 32.61
C SER A 183 -5.78 5.84 34.03
N ALA A 184 -4.46 5.68 34.18
CA ALA A 184 -3.77 5.92 35.46
C ALA A 184 -3.91 7.37 35.96
N ASN A 185 -3.81 8.34 35.05
CA ASN A 185 -4.04 9.75 35.38
C ASN A 185 -5.48 10.02 35.81
N VAL A 186 -6.46 9.46 35.10
CA VAL A 186 -7.89 9.55 35.43
C VAL A 186 -8.15 8.99 36.84
N GLN A 187 -7.58 7.82 37.17
CA GLN A 187 -7.70 7.24 38.51
C GLN A 187 -7.10 8.15 39.59
N THR A 188 -5.97 8.80 39.30
CA THR A 188 -5.33 9.75 40.22
C THR A 188 -6.21 10.97 40.46
N VAL A 189 -6.83 11.51 39.41
CA VAL A 189 -7.76 12.66 39.55
C VAL A 189 -9.04 12.23 40.27
N ALA A 190 -9.53 11.01 40.07
CA ALA A 190 -10.68 10.47 40.82
C ALA A 190 -10.41 10.46 42.33
N SER A 191 -9.28 9.90 42.75
CA SER A 191 -8.88 9.88 44.16
C SER A 191 -8.72 11.30 44.73
N ALA A 192 -8.13 12.23 43.97
CA ALA A 192 -8.03 13.63 44.40
C ALA A 192 -9.40 14.32 44.55
N ALA A 193 -10.36 14.01 43.67
CA ALA A 193 -11.72 14.55 43.75
C ALA A 193 -12.50 13.99 44.96
N GLU A 194 -12.29 12.72 45.31
CA GLU A 194 -12.82 12.12 46.54
C GLU A 194 -12.24 12.76 47.79
N GLU A 195 -10.92 12.96 47.84
CA GLU A 195 -10.23 13.62 48.96
C GLU A 195 -10.70 15.09 49.12
N LEU A 196 -10.83 15.82 48.01
CA LEU A 196 -11.40 17.18 48.02
C LEU A 196 -12.85 17.19 48.53
N SER A 197 -13.66 16.21 48.14
CA SER A 197 -15.04 16.11 48.60
C SER A 197 -15.13 15.89 50.11
N ALA A 198 -14.24 15.05 50.67
CA ALA A 198 -14.13 14.84 52.10
C ALA A 198 -13.70 16.14 52.82
N SER A 199 -12.66 16.81 52.33
CA SER A 199 -12.15 18.07 52.88
C SER A 199 -13.21 19.19 52.87
N ILE A 200 -13.97 19.32 51.77
CA ILE A 200 -15.10 20.27 51.67
C ILE A 200 -16.18 19.96 52.72
N GLY A 201 -16.46 18.67 52.96
CA GLY A 201 -17.39 18.24 54.01
C GLY A 201 -16.93 18.65 55.41
N GLU A 202 -15.65 18.47 55.73
CA GLU A 202 -15.08 18.91 57.00
C GLU A 202 -15.12 20.43 57.17
N ILE A 203 -14.74 21.18 56.11
CA ILE A 203 -14.78 22.65 56.13
C ILE A 203 -16.21 23.15 56.33
N SER A 204 -17.20 22.55 55.64
CA SER A 204 -18.61 22.90 55.82
C SER A 204 -19.06 22.70 57.29
N GLY A 205 -18.65 21.60 57.91
CA GLY A 205 -18.87 21.35 59.34
C GLY A 205 -18.23 22.41 60.25
N GLN A 206 -16.97 22.77 59.99
CA GLN A 206 -16.24 23.81 60.75
C GLN A 206 -16.86 25.20 60.60
N VAL A 207 -17.34 25.54 59.40
CA VAL A 207 -18.04 26.81 59.12
C VAL A 207 -19.36 26.86 59.88
N SER A 208 -20.15 25.79 59.87
CA SER A 208 -21.38 25.69 60.65
C SER A 208 -21.11 25.85 62.15
N GLN A 209 -20.06 25.21 62.67
CA GLN A 209 -19.67 25.34 64.08
C GLN A 209 -19.23 26.78 64.41
N SER A 210 -18.48 27.43 63.52
CA SER A 210 -18.02 28.81 63.70
C SER A 210 -19.19 29.79 63.76
N SER A 211 -20.22 29.61 62.91
CA SER A 211 -21.43 30.43 62.97
C SER A 211 -22.20 30.24 64.28
N GLN A 212 -22.29 29.00 64.80
CA GLN A 212 -22.91 28.76 66.11
C GLN A 212 -22.15 29.46 67.25
N ILE A 213 -20.81 29.42 67.23
CA ILE A 213 -19.97 30.10 68.23
C ILE A 213 -20.14 31.63 68.13
N ALA A 214 -20.15 32.17 66.91
CA ALA A 214 -20.35 33.61 66.68
C ALA A 214 -21.71 34.07 67.24
N ASN A 215 -22.79 33.35 66.95
CA ASN A 215 -24.12 33.63 67.48
C ASN A 215 -24.16 33.59 69.02
N ALA A 216 -23.57 32.55 69.62
CA ALA A 216 -23.47 32.46 71.09
C ALA A 216 -22.67 33.63 71.69
N ALA A 217 -21.61 34.08 71.02
CA ALA A 217 -20.81 35.21 71.46
C ALA A 217 -21.56 36.55 71.34
N VAL A 218 -22.40 36.74 70.31
CA VAL A 218 -23.29 37.91 70.21
C VAL A 218 -24.26 37.95 71.38
N ASP A 219 -24.88 36.82 71.71
CA ASP A 219 -25.81 36.72 72.83
C ASP A 219 -25.12 37.03 74.17
N GLU A 220 -23.91 36.51 74.38
CA GLU A 220 -23.14 36.78 75.61
C GLU A 220 -22.68 38.23 75.71
N ALA A 221 -22.26 38.85 74.60
CA ALA A 221 -21.95 40.27 74.54
C ALA A 221 -23.18 41.13 74.89
N ARG A 222 -24.37 40.76 74.38
CA ARG A 222 -25.63 41.45 74.68
C ARG A 222 -26.02 41.33 76.15
N ARG A 223 -25.86 40.14 76.75
CA ARG A 223 -26.09 39.92 78.19
C ARG A 223 -25.13 40.76 79.03
N THR A 224 -23.85 40.76 78.69
CA THR A 224 -22.82 41.56 79.37
C THR A 224 -23.11 43.05 79.27
N ASN A 225 -23.49 43.55 78.10
CA ASN A 225 -23.88 44.94 77.91
C ASN A 225 -25.04 45.34 78.84
N THR A 226 -26.05 44.48 79.00
CA THR A 226 -27.20 44.72 79.89
C THR A 226 -26.77 44.80 81.36
N MET A 227 -25.87 43.92 81.80
CA MET A 227 -25.34 43.94 83.17
C MET A 227 -24.52 45.20 83.45
N VAL A 228 -23.67 45.62 82.51
CA VAL A 228 -22.84 46.83 82.64
C VAL A 228 -23.71 48.10 82.59
N GLN A 229 -24.76 48.13 81.78
CA GLN A 229 -25.73 49.22 81.79
C GLN A 229 -26.44 49.34 83.15
N SER A 230 -26.83 48.22 83.76
CA SER A 230 -27.42 48.20 85.10
C SER A 230 -26.45 48.74 86.16
N LEU A 231 -25.15 48.44 86.02
CA LEU A 231 -24.10 48.99 86.88
C LEU A 231 -23.94 50.50 86.69
N ALA A 232 -24.00 50.99 85.44
CA ALA A 232 -23.94 52.42 85.12
C ALA A 232 -25.10 53.18 85.78
N GLU A 233 -26.32 52.63 85.71
CA GLU A 233 -27.49 53.19 86.37
C GLU A 233 -27.34 53.21 87.89
N ALA A 234 -26.83 52.14 88.50
CA ALA A 234 -26.57 52.09 89.93
C ALA A 234 -25.53 53.13 90.37
N ALA A 235 -24.43 53.27 89.62
CA ALA A 235 -23.41 54.28 89.88
C ALA A 235 -23.96 55.72 89.78
N ASN A 236 -24.83 55.98 88.79
CA ASN A 236 -25.53 57.27 88.66
C ASN A 236 -26.40 57.58 89.89
N ARG A 237 -27.21 56.61 90.35
CA ARG A 237 -28.03 56.76 91.55
C ARG A 237 -27.19 57.01 92.80
N ILE A 238 -26.05 56.32 92.95
CA ILE A 238 -25.12 56.58 94.07
C ILE A 238 -24.56 58.00 93.98
N GLY A 239 -24.20 58.46 92.77
CA GLY A 239 -23.74 59.84 92.55
C GLY A 239 -24.77 60.89 92.98
N GLU A 240 -26.05 60.68 92.68
CA GLU A 240 -27.14 61.55 93.14
C GLU A 240 -27.27 61.56 94.67
N VAL A 241 -27.16 60.40 95.32
CA VAL A 241 -27.19 60.28 96.79
C VAL A 241 -25.99 60.99 97.42
N VAL A 242 -24.78 60.83 96.88
CA VAL A 242 -23.57 61.50 97.37
C VAL A 242 -23.71 63.03 97.28
N LYS A 243 -24.28 63.53 96.18
CA LYS A 243 -24.57 64.97 96.01
C LYS A 243 -25.57 65.48 97.04
N LEU A 244 -26.60 64.70 97.37
CA LEU A 244 -27.55 65.02 98.43
C LEU A 244 -26.87 65.05 99.81
N ILE A 245 -26.04 64.05 100.15
CA ILE A 245 -25.32 64.00 101.43
C ILE A 245 -24.37 65.19 101.57
N ASN A 246 -23.65 65.55 100.50
CA ASN A 246 -22.78 66.73 100.50
C ASN A 246 -23.59 68.01 100.77
N SER A 247 -24.76 68.15 100.15
CA SER A 247 -25.68 69.27 100.39
C SER A 247 -26.17 69.32 101.85
N ILE A 248 -26.51 68.16 102.45
CA ILE A 248 -26.90 68.05 103.85
C ILE A 248 -25.73 68.41 104.78
N ALA A 249 -24.51 67.95 104.47
CA ALA A 249 -23.31 68.29 105.25
C ALA A 249 -23.03 69.80 105.21
N ALA A 250 -23.15 70.44 104.04
CA ALA A 250 -23.02 71.88 103.89
C ALA A 250 -24.08 72.64 104.71
N GLN A 251 -25.34 72.21 104.67
CA GLN A 251 -26.42 72.79 105.46
C GLN A 251 -26.20 72.60 106.97
N THR A 252 -25.71 71.42 107.38
CA THR A 252 -25.40 71.11 108.78
C THR A 252 -24.24 71.95 109.29
N ASN A 253 -23.21 72.18 108.46
CA ASN A 253 -22.09 73.07 108.77
C ASN A 253 -22.57 74.53 108.95
N LEU A 254 -23.51 75.00 108.13
CA LEU A 254 -24.13 76.34 108.29
C LEU A 254 -24.98 76.43 109.56
N LEU A 255 -25.77 75.41 109.88
CA LEU A 255 -26.55 75.34 111.12
C LEU A 255 -25.63 75.35 112.36
N ALA A 256 -24.56 74.56 112.33
CA ALA A 256 -23.57 74.50 113.40
C ALA A 256 -22.81 75.83 113.57
N LEU A 257 -22.53 76.53 112.46
CA LEU A 257 -21.96 77.87 112.50
C LEU A 257 -22.92 78.86 113.17
N ASN A 258 -24.20 78.87 112.78
CA ASN A 258 -25.22 79.72 113.41
C ASN A 258 -25.37 79.41 114.90
N ALA A 259 -25.33 78.14 115.30
CA ALA A 259 -25.37 77.73 116.69
C ALA A 259 -24.11 78.17 117.47
N THR A 260 -22.94 78.16 116.84
CA THR A 260 -21.69 78.66 117.43
C THR A 260 -21.76 80.17 117.67
N ILE A 261 -22.34 80.92 116.73
CA ILE A 261 -22.57 82.37 116.85
C ILE A 261 -23.51 82.67 118.02
N GLU A 262 -24.64 81.96 118.12
CA GLU A 262 -25.62 82.17 119.20
C GLU A 262 -25.06 81.74 120.58
N ALA A 263 -24.27 80.66 120.62
CA ALA A 263 -23.57 80.23 121.81
C ALA A 263 -22.53 81.26 122.30
N ALA A 264 -21.81 81.91 121.37
CA ALA A 264 -20.91 83.02 121.70
C ALA A 264 -21.67 84.25 122.22
N ARG A 265 -22.87 84.50 121.68
CA ARG A 265 -23.76 85.59 122.10
C ARG A 265 -24.33 85.40 123.51
N ALA A 266 -24.54 84.15 123.93
CA ALA A 266 -25.01 83.79 125.27
C ALA A 266 -23.92 83.85 126.36
N GLY A 267 -22.67 84.18 126.02
CA GLY A 267 -21.57 84.36 126.98
C GLY A 267 -21.24 83.07 127.77
N ASP A 268 -21.05 83.19 129.09
CA ASP A 268 -20.66 82.07 129.95
C ASP A 268 -21.71 80.94 130.00
N ALA A 269 -23.00 81.25 129.83
CA ALA A 269 -24.08 80.26 129.79
C ALA A 269 -24.08 79.40 128.51
N GLY A 270 -23.44 79.88 127.43
CA GLY A 270 -23.39 79.22 126.12
C GLY A 270 -22.20 78.28 125.91
N LYS A 271 -21.25 78.21 126.84
CA LYS A 271 -19.98 77.46 126.67
C LYS A 271 -20.17 75.98 126.31
N GLY A 272 -21.10 75.28 126.98
CA GLY A 272 -21.41 73.88 126.67
C GLY A 272 -22.03 73.71 125.27
N PHE A 273 -22.88 74.65 124.86
CA PHE A 273 -23.50 74.69 123.53
C PHE A 273 -22.47 74.99 122.43
N ALA A 274 -21.48 75.86 122.72
CA ALA A 274 -20.41 76.19 121.79
C ALA A 274 -19.52 74.97 121.47
N VAL A 275 -19.24 74.12 122.46
CA VAL A 275 -18.47 72.88 122.25
C VAL A 275 -19.23 71.91 121.34
N VAL A 276 -20.53 71.70 121.60
CA VAL A 276 -21.37 70.83 120.77
C VAL A 276 -21.49 71.38 119.35
N ALA A 277 -21.71 72.69 119.19
CA ALA A 277 -21.77 73.32 117.87
C ALA A 277 -20.44 73.20 117.11
N GLY A 278 -19.30 73.33 117.80
CA GLY A 278 -17.97 73.08 117.24
C GLY A 278 -17.77 71.63 116.78
N GLU A 279 -18.22 70.66 117.57
CA GLU A 279 -18.14 69.24 117.24
C GLU A 279 -19.01 68.89 116.03
N VAL A 280 -20.26 69.38 115.98
CA VAL A 280 -21.16 69.22 114.82
C VAL A 280 -20.57 69.86 113.57
N LYS A 281 -19.95 71.04 113.70
CA LYS A 281 -19.26 71.72 112.59
C LYS A 281 -18.07 70.89 112.09
N SER A 282 -17.27 70.32 112.99
CA SER A 282 -16.15 69.45 112.65
C SER A 282 -16.62 68.20 111.90
N LEU A 283 -17.66 67.53 112.43
CA LEU A 283 -18.24 66.34 111.83
C LEU A 283 -18.83 66.64 110.45
N ALA A 284 -19.54 67.76 110.28
CA ALA A 284 -20.07 68.19 108.98
C ALA A 284 -18.96 68.41 107.94
N ASN A 285 -17.83 69.03 108.32
CA ASN A 285 -16.68 69.21 107.43
C ASN A 285 -15.97 67.87 107.12
N GLN A 286 -15.94 66.93 108.06
CA GLN A 286 -15.44 65.58 107.83
C GLN A 286 -16.36 64.81 106.86
N THR A 287 -17.68 64.91 107.03
CA THR A 287 -18.66 64.32 106.10
C THR A 287 -18.53 64.92 104.71
N ALA A 288 -18.40 66.25 104.58
CA ALA A 288 -18.22 66.90 103.28
C ALA A 288 -16.97 66.39 102.54
N ARG A 289 -15.82 66.32 103.23
CA ARG A 289 -14.58 65.75 102.67
C ARG A 289 -14.73 64.30 102.26
N ALA A 290 -15.31 63.45 103.11
CA ALA A 290 -15.56 62.06 102.79
C ALA A 290 -16.51 61.90 101.57
N THR A 291 -17.54 62.75 101.45
CA THR A 291 -18.42 62.74 100.28
C THR A 291 -17.74 63.20 99.00
N GLU A 292 -16.77 64.12 99.07
CA GLU A 292 -15.98 64.58 97.92
C GLU A 292 -15.06 63.46 97.40
N GLU A 293 -14.40 62.73 98.31
CA GLU A 293 -13.63 61.54 97.97
C GLU A 293 -14.49 60.46 97.32
N ILE A 294 -15.67 60.15 97.91
CA ILE A 294 -16.63 59.20 97.32
C ILE A 294 -17.11 59.68 95.94
N SER A 295 -17.39 60.97 95.78
CA SER A 295 -17.82 61.53 94.49
C SER A 295 -16.76 61.33 93.41
N THR A 296 -15.49 61.51 93.76
CA THR A 296 -14.35 61.25 92.86
C THR A 296 -14.29 59.77 92.47
N GLN A 297 -14.46 58.87 93.45
CA GLN A 297 -14.46 57.43 93.21
C GLN A 297 -15.65 56.99 92.32
N ILE A 298 -16.84 57.55 92.54
CA ILE A 298 -18.01 57.26 91.71
C ILE A 298 -17.82 57.78 90.28
N GLY A 299 -17.23 58.96 90.09
CA GLY A 299 -16.86 59.47 88.76
C GLY A 299 -15.89 58.54 88.02
N ALA A 300 -14.92 57.97 88.73
CA ALA A 300 -14.01 56.98 88.17
C ALA A 300 -14.75 55.68 87.77
N VAL A 301 -15.67 55.19 88.61
CA VAL A 301 -16.51 54.02 88.30
C VAL A 301 -17.40 54.26 87.08
N GLN A 302 -18.06 55.42 86.99
CA GLN A 302 -18.88 55.80 85.83
C GLN A 302 -18.04 55.82 84.55
N THR A 303 -16.86 56.43 84.59
CA THR A 303 -15.94 56.51 83.44
C THR A 303 -15.49 55.11 83.00
N ALA A 304 -15.11 54.24 83.94
CA ALA A 304 -14.72 52.87 83.66
C ALA A 304 -15.89 52.05 83.07
N THR A 305 -17.11 52.29 83.55
CA THR A 305 -18.32 51.61 83.07
C THR A 305 -18.67 52.03 81.64
N ASP A 306 -18.59 53.33 81.31
CA ASP A 306 -18.79 53.82 79.94
C ASP A 306 -17.75 53.26 78.97
N ALA A 307 -16.49 53.19 79.39
CA ALA A 307 -15.43 52.55 78.61
C ALA A 307 -15.71 51.06 78.37
N ALA A 308 -16.23 50.34 79.38
CA ALA A 308 -16.62 48.94 79.24
C ALA A 308 -17.79 48.74 78.26
N VAL A 309 -18.82 49.59 78.30
CA VAL A 309 -19.94 49.55 77.34
C VAL A 309 -19.44 49.71 75.90
N LYS A 310 -18.58 50.70 75.65
CA LYS A 310 -17.99 50.93 74.32
C LYS A 310 -17.16 49.73 73.85
N ALA A 311 -16.37 49.13 74.73
CA ALA A 311 -15.59 47.93 74.41
C ALA A 311 -16.50 46.75 74.02
N ILE A 312 -17.59 46.53 74.76
CA ILE A 312 -18.56 45.46 74.46
C ILE A 312 -19.27 45.69 73.12
N GLN A 313 -19.66 46.93 72.81
CA GLN A 313 -20.26 47.28 71.52
C GLN A 313 -19.31 47.00 70.36
N ASN A 314 -18.03 47.37 70.50
CA ASN A 314 -17.01 47.08 69.49
C ASN A 314 -16.82 45.56 69.31
N ILE A 315 -16.80 44.79 70.39
CA ILE A 315 -16.74 43.32 70.34
C ILE A 315 -17.95 42.77 69.57
N GLY A 316 -19.16 43.24 69.86
CA GLY A 316 -20.37 42.83 69.15
C GLY A 316 -20.31 43.14 67.64
N GLY A 317 -19.79 44.32 67.27
CA GLY A 317 -19.55 44.68 65.87
C GLY A 317 -18.57 43.74 65.16
N THR A 318 -17.44 43.43 65.81
CA THR A 318 -16.44 42.47 65.27
C THR A 318 -17.03 41.08 65.10
N ILE A 319 -17.84 40.60 66.06
CA ILE A 319 -18.49 39.28 65.94
C ILE A 319 -19.51 39.26 64.78
N GLY A 320 -20.26 40.35 64.57
CA GLY A 320 -21.15 40.47 63.42
C GLY A 320 -20.42 40.43 62.08
N GLN A 321 -19.20 40.99 62.00
CA GLN A 321 -18.35 40.85 60.83
C GLN A 321 -17.89 39.40 60.62
N ILE A 322 -17.57 38.68 61.70
CA ILE A 322 -17.21 37.24 61.64
C ILE A 322 -18.39 36.42 61.09
N ASP A 323 -19.62 36.67 61.53
CA ASP A 323 -20.82 35.96 61.04
C ASP A 323 -21.05 36.21 59.54
N THR A 324 -20.88 37.44 59.09
CA THR A 324 -20.98 37.80 57.66
C THR A 324 -19.93 37.06 56.82
N ILE A 325 -18.68 37.01 57.28
CA ILE A 325 -17.58 36.29 56.60
C ILE A 325 -17.88 34.79 56.58
N THR A 326 -18.35 34.22 57.70
CA THR A 326 -18.68 32.80 57.82
C THR A 326 -19.79 32.41 56.84
N THR A 327 -20.80 33.25 56.68
CA THR A 327 -21.87 33.06 55.68
C THR A 327 -21.34 33.09 54.25
N ALA A 328 -20.42 33.99 53.93
CA ALA A 328 -19.79 34.05 52.61
C ALA A 328 -18.92 32.81 52.34
N ILE A 329 -18.18 32.32 53.34
CA ILE A 329 -17.41 31.08 53.23
C ILE A 329 -18.35 29.89 53.01
N ALA A 330 -19.48 29.79 53.72
CA ALA A 330 -20.44 28.72 53.53
C ALA A 330 -20.96 28.66 52.08
N ALA A 331 -21.29 29.82 51.48
CA ALA A 331 -21.69 29.89 50.08
C ALA A 331 -20.58 29.42 49.12
N ALA A 332 -19.33 29.83 49.35
CA ALA A 332 -18.20 29.39 48.54
C ALA A 332 -17.92 27.88 48.67
N VAL A 333 -18.10 27.31 49.87
CA VAL A 333 -17.94 25.88 50.13
C VAL A 333 -19.01 25.05 49.39
N GLU A 334 -20.26 25.52 49.34
CA GLU A 334 -21.32 24.88 48.54
C GLU A 334 -21.00 24.92 47.04
N GLU A 335 -20.51 26.05 46.51
CA GLU A 335 -20.09 26.16 45.12
C GLU A 335 -18.92 25.21 44.81
N GLN A 336 -17.92 25.13 45.69
CA GLN A 336 -16.82 24.17 45.57
C GLN A 336 -17.32 22.72 45.63
N SER A 337 -18.30 22.40 46.47
CA SER A 337 -18.91 21.06 46.52
C SER A 337 -19.54 20.69 45.18
N ALA A 338 -20.28 21.61 44.57
CA ALA A 338 -20.89 21.41 43.26
C ALA A 338 -19.83 21.21 42.16
N ALA A 339 -18.79 22.04 42.14
CA ALA A 339 -17.68 21.94 41.18
C ALA A 339 -16.92 20.61 41.31
N THR A 340 -16.59 20.18 42.52
CA THR A 340 -15.89 18.91 42.75
C THR A 340 -16.74 17.70 42.33
N LYS A 341 -18.05 17.74 42.56
CA LYS A 341 -18.98 16.70 42.05
C LYS A 341 -19.04 16.65 40.52
N GLU A 342 -18.98 17.80 39.85
CA GLU A 342 -18.87 17.86 38.38
C GLU A 342 -17.52 17.31 37.89
N ILE A 343 -16.41 17.60 38.59
CA ILE A 343 -15.10 17.02 38.28
C ILE A 343 -15.17 15.49 38.36
N ALA A 344 -15.70 14.94 39.46
CA ALA A 344 -15.84 13.50 39.64
C ALA A 344 -16.68 12.85 38.51
N ARG A 345 -17.79 13.48 38.10
CA ARG A 345 -18.59 13.02 36.95
C ARG A 345 -17.80 13.03 35.63
N ASN A 346 -17.02 14.07 35.37
CA ASN A 346 -16.22 14.17 34.15
C ASN A 346 -15.06 13.17 34.14
N VAL A 347 -14.48 12.88 35.29
CA VAL A 347 -13.43 11.86 35.46
C VAL A 347 -13.99 10.47 35.15
N GLU A 348 -15.19 10.13 35.64
CA GLU A 348 -15.86 8.86 35.32
C GLU A 348 -16.09 8.71 33.80
N ARG A 349 -16.58 9.77 33.15
CA ARG A 349 -16.75 9.77 31.68
C ARG A 349 -15.42 9.62 30.94
N ALA A 350 -14.36 10.25 31.44
CA ALA A 350 -13.03 10.10 30.88
C ALA A 350 -12.50 8.66 31.05
N ALA A 351 -12.78 8.02 32.19
CA ALA A 351 -12.41 6.62 32.44
C ALA A 351 -13.04 5.69 31.38
N VAL A 352 -14.35 5.79 31.20
CA VAL A 352 -15.08 5.03 30.16
C VAL A 352 -14.49 5.31 28.77
N GLY A 353 -14.20 6.57 28.44
CA GLY A 353 -13.58 6.93 27.17
C GLY A 353 -12.18 6.32 26.98
N THR A 354 -11.35 6.24 28.03
CA THR A 354 -10.03 5.60 27.95
C THR A 354 -10.12 4.08 27.78
N GLU A 355 -11.15 3.45 28.35
CA GLU A 355 -11.42 2.02 28.20
C GLU A 355 -11.89 1.70 26.78
N GLU A 356 -12.80 2.49 26.22
CA GLU A 356 -13.24 2.37 24.82
C GLU A 356 -12.06 2.54 23.84
N VAL A 357 -11.19 3.53 24.07
CA VAL A 357 -9.98 3.71 23.25
C VAL A 357 -9.07 2.49 23.33
N SER A 358 -8.86 1.93 24.53
CA SER A 358 -8.03 0.73 24.70
C SER A 358 -8.59 -0.46 23.92
N SER A 359 -9.90 -0.70 24.01
CA SER A 359 -10.57 -1.78 23.27
C SER A 359 -10.49 -1.59 21.75
N ASN A 360 -10.70 -0.36 21.26
CA ASN A 360 -10.57 -0.05 19.84
C ASN A 360 -9.15 -0.25 19.32
N VAL A 361 -8.14 0.07 20.14
CA VAL A 361 -6.73 -0.12 19.80
C VAL A 361 -6.35 -1.61 19.75
N GLU A 362 -6.88 -2.43 20.65
CA GLU A 362 -6.72 -3.89 20.58
C GLU A 362 -7.31 -4.44 19.27
N GLY A 363 -8.53 -4.02 18.92
CA GLY A 363 -9.16 -4.39 17.65
C GLY A 363 -8.36 -3.95 16.43
N LEU A 364 -7.79 -2.74 16.47
CA LEU A 364 -6.92 -2.23 15.40
C LEU A 364 -5.62 -3.04 15.27
N SER A 365 -5.01 -3.42 16.39
CA SER A 365 -3.81 -4.27 16.40
C SER A 365 -4.08 -5.64 15.79
N GLN A 366 -5.22 -6.24 16.14
CA GLN A 366 -5.67 -7.52 15.57
C GLN A 366 -5.90 -7.41 14.05
N ALA A 367 -6.63 -6.38 13.60
CA ALA A 367 -6.91 -6.16 12.17
C ALA A 367 -5.63 -5.92 11.36
N ALA A 368 -4.66 -5.21 11.93
CA ALA A 368 -3.33 -5.05 11.34
C ALA A 368 -2.59 -6.38 11.23
N GLY A 369 -2.64 -7.23 12.25
CA GLY A 369 -2.06 -8.58 12.23
C GLY A 369 -2.68 -9.49 11.15
N GLU A 370 -3.99 -9.45 11.00
CA GLU A 370 -4.73 -10.17 9.95
C GLU A 370 -4.35 -9.67 8.55
N THR A 371 -4.26 -8.35 8.37
CA THR A 371 -3.85 -7.74 7.10
C THR A 371 -2.41 -8.10 6.74
N GLY A 372 -1.49 -8.10 7.71
CA GLY A 372 -0.11 -8.54 7.51
C GLY A 372 -0.02 -10.03 7.12
N SER A 373 -0.84 -10.89 7.73
CA SER A 373 -0.91 -12.31 7.39
C SER A 373 -1.44 -12.53 5.97
N ALA A 374 -2.52 -11.83 5.59
CA ALA A 374 -3.08 -11.88 4.24
C ALA A 374 -2.09 -11.35 3.19
N ALA A 375 -1.38 -10.27 3.48
CA ALA A 375 -0.32 -9.74 2.63
C ALA A 375 0.80 -10.77 2.41
N HIS A 376 1.20 -11.49 3.45
CA HIS A 376 2.19 -12.56 3.34
C HIS A 376 1.73 -13.70 2.42
N GLN A 377 0.47 -14.12 2.53
CA GLN A 377 -0.11 -15.14 1.63
C GLN A 377 -0.12 -14.70 0.17
N VAL A 378 -0.45 -13.43 -0.11
CA VAL A 378 -0.38 -12.87 -1.47
C VAL A 378 1.06 -12.80 -1.98
N LEU A 379 2.02 -12.48 -1.10
CA LEU A 379 3.45 -12.47 -1.43
C LEU A 379 3.94 -13.85 -1.86
N GLU A 380 3.57 -14.90 -1.11
CA GLU A 380 3.89 -16.29 -1.46
C GLU A 380 3.23 -16.72 -2.77
N ALA A 381 1.92 -16.46 -2.92
CA ALA A 381 1.16 -16.84 -4.11
C ALA A 381 1.69 -16.15 -5.38
N SER A 382 2.01 -14.85 -5.31
CA SER A 382 2.61 -14.11 -6.42
C SER A 382 4.03 -14.62 -6.76
N GLY A 383 4.82 -14.97 -5.74
CA GLY A 383 6.12 -15.60 -5.93
C GLY A 383 6.04 -16.98 -6.60
N GLU A 384 5.05 -17.79 -6.26
CA GLU A 384 4.77 -19.06 -6.94
C GLU A 384 4.36 -18.85 -8.40
N LEU A 385 3.44 -17.92 -8.68
CA LEU A 385 3.01 -17.59 -10.05
C LEU A 385 4.17 -17.12 -10.93
N LEU A 386 5.09 -16.30 -10.39
CA LEU A 386 6.31 -15.90 -11.08
C LEU A 386 7.17 -17.12 -11.44
N ARG A 387 7.37 -18.03 -10.50
CA ARG A 387 8.18 -19.24 -10.72
C ARG A 387 7.53 -20.14 -11.78
N GLN A 388 6.23 -20.38 -11.69
CA GLN A 388 5.49 -21.18 -12.67
C GLN A 388 5.49 -20.53 -14.06
N SER A 389 5.41 -19.21 -14.15
CA SER A 389 5.49 -18.47 -15.42
C SER A 389 6.86 -18.65 -16.08
N VAL A 390 7.94 -18.61 -15.30
CA VAL A 390 9.30 -18.88 -15.80
C VAL A 390 9.45 -20.33 -16.25
N THR A 391 8.96 -21.30 -15.47
CA THR A 391 8.98 -22.72 -15.85
C THR A 391 8.21 -22.96 -17.14
N LEU A 392 6.98 -22.44 -17.26
CA LEU A 392 6.15 -22.60 -18.46
C LEU A 392 6.81 -21.94 -19.69
N LYS A 393 7.44 -20.78 -19.53
CA LYS A 393 8.23 -20.13 -20.60
C LYS A 393 9.33 -21.05 -21.12
N ASN A 394 10.11 -21.64 -20.21
CA ASN A 394 11.21 -22.52 -20.58
C ASN A 394 10.71 -23.79 -21.28
N GLU A 395 9.60 -24.36 -20.80
CA GLU A 395 9.04 -25.59 -21.38
C GLU A 395 8.47 -25.36 -22.78
N VAL A 396 7.84 -24.20 -23.00
CA VAL A 396 7.36 -23.79 -24.33
C VAL A 396 8.54 -23.56 -25.28
N GLN A 397 9.62 -22.94 -24.80
CA GLN A 397 10.84 -22.75 -25.61
C GLN A 397 11.49 -24.09 -26.00
N HIS A 398 11.57 -25.04 -25.05
CA HIS A 398 12.05 -26.40 -25.32
C HIS A 398 11.18 -27.12 -26.35
N PHE A 399 9.86 -27.12 -26.15
CA PHE A 399 8.92 -27.77 -27.07
C PHE A 399 9.01 -27.21 -28.50
N LEU A 400 9.16 -25.89 -28.65
CA LEU A 400 9.33 -25.25 -29.95
C LEU A 400 10.66 -25.61 -30.62
N HIS A 401 11.73 -25.70 -29.82
CA HIS A 401 13.04 -26.14 -30.30
C HIS A 401 12.98 -27.60 -30.81
N ASP A 402 12.30 -28.49 -30.09
CA ASP A 402 12.13 -29.88 -30.48
C ASP A 402 11.30 -30.02 -31.77
N ILE A 403 10.24 -29.22 -31.94
CA ILE A 403 9.46 -29.18 -33.19
C ILE A 403 10.31 -28.71 -34.37
N GLN A 404 11.15 -27.68 -34.18
CA GLN A 404 12.03 -27.15 -35.23
C GLN A 404 13.10 -28.15 -35.65
N ASN A 405 13.59 -28.98 -34.71
CA ASN A 405 14.58 -30.01 -35.00
C ASN A 405 13.97 -31.30 -35.58
N ALA A 406 12.67 -31.55 -35.36
CA ALA A 406 11.95 -32.72 -35.85
C ALA A 406 11.30 -32.54 -37.23
N ALA A 407 11.11 -31.29 -37.66
CA ALA A 407 10.54 -30.92 -38.96
C ALA A 407 11.63 -30.78 -40.03
#